data_AF-A0A519F9V7-F1
#
_entry.id   AF-A0A519F9V7-F1
#
_cell.length_a   1.000
_cell.length_b   1.000
_cell.length_c   1.000
_cell.angle_alpha   90.00
_cell.angle_beta   90.00
_cell.angle_gamma   90.00
#
_symmetry.space_group_name_H-M   'P 1'
#
loop_
_entity.id
_entity.type
_entity.pdbx_description
1 polymer ?
#
loop_
_entity_poly.entity_id
_entity_poly.type
_entity_poly.pdbx_seq_one_letter_code
_entity_poly.pdbx_strand_id
1 'polypeptide(L)'
;MPEDPDQPLSAPATARDEPEETAQRGPWGGSTYAYRGARIECLPGNHVCGLFMAEHPLSGSSFGAPGTITPLVDLWNEKQKLPSYMRR
;
A
#
# COMPACT_ATOMS: atom_id res chain seq x y z
N MET A 1 3.92 -9.23 -44.90
CA MET A 1 3.19 -9.61 -43.66
C MET A 1 3.96 -10.77 -43.05
N PRO A 2 4.29 -10.73 -41.75
CA PRO A 2 3.39 -10.40 -40.63
C PRO A 2 3.82 -9.08 -39.97
N GLU A 3 3.01 -8.04 -39.80
CA GLU A 3 1.92 -7.95 -38.81
C GLU A 3 2.10 -8.95 -37.68
N ASP A 4 2.63 -8.47 -36.55
CA ASP A 4 2.49 -9.13 -35.26
C ASP A 4 1.18 -8.60 -34.66
N PRO A 5 0.02 -9.25 -34.89
CA PRO A 5 -1.17 -8.97 -34.12
C PRO A 5 -1.00 -9.69 -32.78
N ASP A 6 -1.49 -9.08 -31.70
CA ASP A 6 -1.56 -9.72 -30.37
C ASP A 6 -0.32 -9.55 -29.48
N GLN A 7 0.16 -8.32 -29.32
CA GLN A 7 0.34 -7.90 -27.92
C GLN A 7 -1.02 -7.37 -27.47
N PRO A 8 -1.71 -8.06 -26.56
CA PRO A 8 -2.91 -7.49 -26.00
C PRO A 8 -2.52 -6.14 -25.43
N LEU A 9 -3.34 -5.12 -25.68
CA LEU A 9 -3.47 -4.02 -24.76
C LEU A 9 -3.74 -4.65 -23.38
N SER A 10 -2.71 -5.02 -22.63
CA SER A 10 -2.76 -5.01 -21.20
C SER A 10 -2.93 -3.53 -20.87
N ALA A 11 -4.18 -3.05 -20.92
CA ALA A 11 -4.57 -1.88 -20.18
C ALA A 11 -3.86 -2.04 -18.83
N PRO A 12 -2.98 -1.10 -18.41
CA PRO A 12 -2.35 -1.26 -17.11
C PRO A 12 -3.53 -1.39 -16.15
N ALA A 13 -3.66 -2.55 -15.51
CA ALA A 13 -4.78 -2.87 -14.67
C ALA A 13 -4.71 -1.92 -13.49
N THR A 14 -5.25 -0.71 -13.68
CA THR A 14 -5.11 0.49 -12.87
C THR A 14 -3.92 0.36 -11.94
N ALA A 15 -2.70 0.36 -12.49
CA ALA A 15 -1.50 -0.14 -11.80
C ALA A 15 -1.50 0.37 -10.37
N ARG A 16 -1.99 -0.47 -9.46
CA ARG A 16 -1.97 -0.21 -8.03
C ARG A 16 -0.49 -0.29 -7.77
N ASP A 17 0.15 0.87 -7.68
CA ASP A 17 1.59 0.92 -7.40
C ASP A 17 1.82 -0.08 -6.27
N GLU A 18 2.70 -1.05 -6.50
CA GLU A 18 2.97 -2.02 -5.45
C GLU A 18 3.75 -1.28 -4.36
N PRO A 19 3.48 -1.56 -3.07
CA PRO A 19 4.24 -0.95 -2.00
C PRO A 19 5.70 -1.39 -2.12
N GLU A 20 6.60 -0.44 -2.27
CA GLU A 20 8.02 -0.69 -2.49
C GLU A 20 8.68 -1.12 -1.19
N GLU A 21 9.31 -2.29 -1.14
CA GLU A 21 10.05 -2.69 0.06
C GLU A 21 11.29 -1.82 0.24
N THR A 22 11.32 -1.01 1.30
CA THR A 22 12.45 -0.13 1.63
C THR A 22 13.41 -0.75 2.62
N ALA A 23 12.96 -1.74 3.40
CA ALA A 23 13.82 -2.51 4.29
C ALA A 23 13.27 -3.92 4.51
N GLN A 24 14.12 -4.93 4.48
CA GLN A 24 13.73 -6.31 4.83
C GLN A 24 13.49 -6.50 6.34
N ARG A 25 14.04 -5.59 7.17
CA ARG A 25 13.90 -5.61 8.63
C ARG A 25 13.76 -4.21 9.19
N GLY A 26 12.52 -3.79 9.38
CA GLY A 26 12.14 -2.53 9.99
C GLY A 26 12.15 -2.54 11.52
N PRO A 27 11.73 -1.43 12.14
CA PRO A 27 11.61 -1.29 13.59
C PRO A 27 10.70 -2.35 14.23
N TRP A 28 9.70 -2.84 13.48
CA TRP A 28 8.77 -3.89 13.88
C TRP A 28 9.33 -5.32 13.69
N GLY A 29 10.53 -5.44 13.13
CA GLY A 29 11.22 -6.71 12.93
C GLY A 29 10.86 -7.48 11.67
N GLY A 30 9.87 -7.05 10.89
CA GLY A 30 9.55 -7.54 9.53
C GLY A 30 9.85 -6.52 8.44
N SER A 31 9.35 -6.73 7.22
CA SER A 31 9.62 -5.83 6.10
C SER A 31 8.97 -4.45 6.29
N THR A 32 9.66 -3.41 5.87
CA THR A 32 9.13 -2.05 5.75
C THR A 32 8.91 -1.74 4.28
N TYR A 33 7.73 -1.23 3.96
CA TYR A 33 7.37 -0.78 2.62
C TYR A 33 7.13 0.72 2.61
N ALA A 34 7.34 1.37 1.48
CA ALA A 34 6.94 2.74 1.22
C ALA A 34 5.93 2.75 0.08
N TYR A 35 4.88 3.55 0.24
CA TYR A 35 3.80 3.62 -0.71
C TYR A 35 3.18 5.01 -0.76
N ARG A 36 3.33 5.73 -1.88
CA ARG A 36 2.70 7.03 -2.13
C ARG A 36 2.83 8.03 -0.94
N GLY A 37 4.00 8.05 -0.29
CA GLY A 37 4.29 8.90 0.87
C GLY A 37 3.92 8.31 2.25
N ALA A 38 3.27 7.17 2.29
CA ALA A 38 3.10 6.36 3.49
C ALA A 38 4.27 5.40 3.67
N ARG A 39 4.62 5.16 4.92
CA ARG A 39 5.52 4.09 5.35
C ARG A 39 4.67 2.99 5.98
N ILE A 40 4.96 1.75 5.63
CA ILE A 40 4.25 0.57 6.08
C ILE A 40 5.27 -0.29 6.81
N GLU A 41 5.09 -0.54 8.10
CA GLU A 41 6.02 -1.38 8.88
C GLU A 41 5.36 -2.69 9.26
N CYS A 42 5.92 -3.80 8.81
CA CYS A 42 5.38 -5.12 9.11
C CYS A 42 6.09 -5.81 10.29
N LEU A 43 5.33 -6.60 11.03
CA LEU A 43 5.87 -7.62 11.92
C LEU A 43 6.47 -8.78 11.12
N PRO A 44 7.38 -9.58 11.72
CA PRO A 44 7.89 -10.79 11.12
C PRO A 44 6.75 -11.70 10.64
N GLY A 45 6.77 -12.07 9.36
CA GLY A 45 5.72 -12.84 8.70
C GLY A 45 4.76 -12.01 7.83
N ASN A 46 4.88 -10.67 7.80
CA ASN A 46 4.12 -9.77 6.92
C ASN A 46 2.59 -9.91 7.01
N HIS A 47 2.09 -10.48 8.11
CA HIS A 47 0.66 -10.66 8.38
C HIS A 47 0.04 -9.47 9.10
N VAL A 48 0.85 -8.69 9.82
CA VAL A 48 0.43 -7.50 10.55
C VAL A 48 1.39 -6.38 10.18
N CYS A 49 0.86 -5.30 9.64
CA CYS A 49 1.61 -4.16 9.15
C CYS A 49 0.99 -2.86 9.63
N GLY A 50 1.77 -2.02 10.28
CA GLY A 50 1.40 -0.66 10.66
C GLY A 50 1.46 0.31 9.49
N LEU A 51 0.46 1.16 9.35
CA LEU A 51 0.53 2.33 8.46
C LEU A 51 1.12 3.52 9.23
N PHE A 52 2.11 4.18 8.66
CA PHE A 52 2.76 5.38 9.19
C PHE A 52 2.82 6.44 8.10
N MET A 53 1.97 7.46 8.21
CA MET A 53 1.93 8.54 7.23
C MET A 53 1.66 9.85 7.95
N ALA A 54 2.37 10.91 7.57
CA ALA A 54 2.07 12.23 8.09
C ALA A 54 0.67 12.65 7.63
N GLU A 55 -0.10 13.30 8.51
CA GLU A 55 -1.49 13.74 8.26
C GLU A 55 -2.55 12.64 8.17
N HIS A 56 -2.15 11.36 8.16
CA HIS A 56 -3.12 10.27 8.11
C HIS A 56 -3.63 9.93 9.52
N PRO A 57 -4.95 9.97 9.79
CA PRO A 57 -5.51 9.66 11.10
C PRO A 57 -5.35 8.19 11.53
N LEU A 58 -5.10 7.28 10.59
CA LEU A 58 -4.71 5.89 10.89
C LEU A 58 -3.19 5.68 10.99
N SER A 59 -2.40 6.76 11.02
CA SER A 59 -0.96 6.67 11.24
C SER A 59 -0.69 6.07 12.63
N GLY A 60 0.17 5.07 12.70
CA GLY A 60 0.43 4.25 13.88
C GLY A 60 -0.58 3.12 14.12
N SER A 61 -1.61 2.97 13.28
CA SER A 61 -2.53 1.83 13.37
C SER A 61 -1.97 0.60 12.68
N SER A 62 -2.08 -0.56 13.33
CA SER A 62 -1.77 -1.85 12.72
C SER A 62 -2.93 -2.35 11.88
N PHE A 63 -2.62 -2.66 10.63
CA PHE A 63 -3.44 -3.39 9.69
C PHE A 63 -2.89 -4.80 9.52
N GLY A 64 -3.58 -5.60 8.70
CA GLY A 64 -3.10 -6.91 8.30
C GLY A 64 -1.95 -6.81 7.29
N ALA A 65 -2.09 -7.47 6.16
CA ALA A 65 -1.10 -7.47 5.08
C ALA A 65 -0.89 -6.07 4.46
N PRO A 66 0.29 -5.78 3.86
CA PRO A 66 0.56 -4.49 3.24
C PRO A 66 -0.42 -4.13 2.12
N GLY A 67 -0.96 -5.13 1.41
CA GLY A 67 -1.96 -4.95 0.37
C GLY A 67 -3.34 -4.46 0.86
N THR A 68 -3.63 -4.50 2.16
CA THR A 68 -4.84 -3.87 2.71
C THR A 68 -4.63 -2.39 3.05
N ILE A 69 -3.37 -1.96 3.15
CA ILE A 69 -3.00 -0.58 3.50
C ILE A 69 -2.94 0.30 2.25
N THR A 70 -2.46 -0.22 1.12
CA THR A 70 -2.40 0.53 -0.15
C THR A 70 -3.73 1.20 -0.53
N PRO A 71 -4.91 0.53 -0.49
CA PRO A 71 -6.17 1.20 -0.81
C PRO A 71 -6.59 2.26 0.23
N LEU A 72 -6.11 2.18 1.49
CA LEU A 72 -6.36 3.23 2.49
C LEU A 72 -5.57 4.48 2.15
N VAL A 73 -4.31 4.30 1.77
CA VAL A 73 -3.42 5.38 1.34
C VAL A 73 -3.91 6.02 0.05
N ASP A 74 -4.36 5.24 -0.92
CA ASP A 74 -4.95 5.75 -2.17
C ASP A 74 -6.20 6.58 -1.87
N LEU A 75 -7.13 6.06 -1.07
CA LEU A 75 -8.34 6.78 -0.69
C LEU A 75 -8.04 8.09 0.06
N TRP A 76 -7.01 8.08 0.90
CA TRP A 76 -6.56 9.27 1.59
C TRP A 76 -5.90 10.28 0.64
N ASN A 77 -5.00 9.85 -0.23
CA ASN A 77 -4.35 10.76 -1.17
C ASN A 77 -5.34 11.35 -2.18
N GLU A 78 -6.32 10.58 -2.65
CA GLU A 78 -7.32 11.05 -3.61
C GLU A 78 -8.40 11.93 -2.99
N LYS A 79 -8.88 11.57 -1.80
CA LYS A 79 -10.10 12.17 -1.23
C LYS A 79 -9.90 12.75 0.16
N GLN A 80 -8.72 12.59 0.76
CA GLN A 80 -8.41 12.88 2.17
C GLN A 80 -9.51 12.36 3.11
N LYS A 81 -10.04 11.18 2.77
CA LYS A 81 -11.14 10.55 3.48
C LYS A 81 -10.70 9.20 4.01
N LEU A 82 -11.05 8.95 5.25
CA LEU A 82 -11.04 7.59 5.79
C LEU A 82 -12.27 6.81 5.35
N PRO A 83 -12.16 5.46 5.27
CA PRO A 83 -13.32 4.60 5.15
C PRO A 83 -14.31 4.89 6.27
N SER A 84 -15.60 4.97 5.92
CA SER A 84 -16.67 5.36 6.85
C SER A 84 -16.75 4.48 8.10
N TYR A 85 -16.35 3.21 8.00
CA TYR A 85 -16.35 2.26 9.13
C TYR A 85 -15.20 2.47 10.13
N MET A 86 -14.22 3.34 9.82
CA MET A 86 -13.12 3.71 10.73
C MET A 86 -13.25 5.11 11.32
N ARG A 87 -14.30 5.88 10.94
CA ARG A 87 -14.65 7.12 11.63
C ARG A 87 -15.36 6.74 12.94
N ARG A 88 -14.59 6.56 14.01
CA ARG A 88 -15.14 6.38 15.36
C ARG A 88 -15.18 7.70 16.10
#